data_AF-A0AA96LFT8-F1
#
_entry.id   AF-A0AA96LFT8-F1
#
_cell.length_a   1.000
_cell.length_b   1.000
_cell.length_c   1.000
_cell.angle_alpha   90.00
_cell.angle_beta   90.00
_cell.angle_gamma   90.00
#
_symmetry.space_group_name_H-M   'P 1'
#
loop_
_entity.id
_entity.type
_entity.pdbx_description
1 polymer ?
#
loop_
_entity_poly.entity_id
_entity_poly.type
_entity_poly.pdbx_seq_one_letter_code
_entity_poly.pdbx_strand_id
1 'polypeptide(L)'
;MMPSYNPYQDKSLHLTIRSGPPLSPEERTPFNDVIRHADIVSGFRHPKLGSQLPSWLQSPYRVVAAVSVLLFAGGLVYGLIQNLADAAGK
;
A
#
# COMPACT_ATOMS: atom_id res chain seq x y z
N MET A 1 3.35 -52.01 10.68
CA MET A 1 4.30 -50.91 10.36
C MET A 1 3.89 -50.31 9.03
N MET A 2 3.57 -49.02 8.99
CA MET A 2 3.39 -48.30 7.71
C MET A 2 4.78 -48.04 7.12
N PRO A 3 5.00 -48.29 5.82
CA PRO A 3 6.29 -48.02 5.19
C PRO A 3 6.62 -46.52 5.20
N SER A 4 7.90 -46.18 5.38
CA SER A 4 8.39 -44.80 5.33
C SER A 4 8.27 -44.26 3.90
N TYR A 5 7.64 -43.10 3.74
CA TYR A 5 7.50 -42.44 2.45
C TYR A 5 8.87 -42.00 1.90
N ASN A 6 9.16 -42.33 0.63
CA ASN A 6 10.40 -41.96 -0.06
C ASN A 6 10.10 -41.02 -1.25
N PRO A 7 10.48 -39.72 -1.15
CA PRO A 7 10.14 -38.73 -2.18
C PRO A 7 10.89 -38.94 -3.51
N TYR A 8 12.01 -39.67 -3.52
CA TYR A 8 12.81 -39.88 -4.75
C TYR A 8 12.21 -40.93 -5.69
N GLN A 9 11.24 -41.72 -5.22
CA GLN A 9 10.53 -42.71 -6.02
C GLN A 9 9.17 -42.21 -6.51
N ASP A 10 8.75 -41.02 -6.05
CA ASP A 10 7.46 -40.44 -6.41
C ASP A 10 7.55 -39.68 -7.74
N LYS A 11 7.01 -40.30 -8.79
CA LYS A 11 6.90 -39.70 -10.12
C LYS A 11 5.85 -38.60 -10.20
N SER A 12 5.01 -38.40 -9.18
CA SER A 12 3.97 -37.36 -9.18
C SER A 12 4.45 -36.02 -8.61
N LEU A 13 5.67 -35.97 -8.05
CA LEU A 13 6.22 -34.79 -7.38
C LEU A 13 6.29 -33.53 -8.26
N HIS A 14 6.41 -33.70 -9.58
CA HIS A 14 6.49 -32.59 -10.55
C HIS A 14 5.11 -32.10 -11.04
N LEU A 15 4.02 -32.76 -10.65
CA LEU A 15 2.68 -32.36 -11.04
C LEU A 15 2.21 -31.23 -10.13
N THR A 16 1.92 -30.06 -10.73
CA THR A 16 1.32 -28.92 -10.03
C THR A 16 -0.20 -29.09 -9.80
N ILE A 17 -0.78 -30.14 -10.39
CA ILE A 17 -2.19 -30.48 -10.29
C ILE A 17 -2.31 -31.74 -9.44
N ARG A 18 -3.00 -31.65 -8.30
CA ARG A 18 -3.25 -32.78 -7.39
C ARG A 18 -4.10 -33.84 -8.11
N SER A 19 -3.60 -35.06 -8.28
CA SER A 19 -4.30 -36.19 -8.90
C SER A 19 -5.33 -36.88 -7.99
N GLY A 20 -5.83 -36.20 -6.97
CA GLY A 20 -6.72 -36.74 -5.94
C GLY A 20 -8.11 -36.11 -5.96
N PRO A 21 -9.04 -36.59 -5.12
CA PRO A 21 -10.35 -35.97 -4.98
C PRO A 21 -10.22 -34.46 -4.65
N PRO A 22 -11.17 -33.63 -5.12
CA PRO A 22 -11.13 -32.20 -4.88
C PRO A 22 -11.04 -31.92 -3.38
N LEU A 23 -10.14 -31.00 -3.01
CA LEU A 23 -9.98 -30.53 -1.62
C LEU A 23 -11.35 -30.14 -1.06
N SER A 24 -11.63 -30.57 0.18
CA SER A 24 -12.84 -30.11 0.87
C SER A 24 -12.79 -28.58 1.00
N PRO A 25 -13.95 -27.90 1.08
CA PRO A 25 -13.99 -26.45 1.25
C PRO A 25 -13.13 -25.94 2.42
N GLU A 26 -12.95 -26.75 3.47
CA GLU A 26 -12.11 -26.43 4.63
C GLU A 26 -10.60 -26.56 4.34
N GLU A 27 -10.19 -27.42 3.40
CA GLU A 27 -8.78 -27.60 3.01
C GLU A 27 -8.32 -26.58 1.95
N ARG A 28 -9.26 -25.80 1.39
CA ARG A 28 -8.94 -24.70 0.48
C ARG A 28 -8.48 -23.51 1.31
N THR A 29 -7.18 -23.20 1.29
CA THR A 29 -6.71 -21.90 1.80
C THR A 29 -7.42 -20.79 1.03
N PRO A 30 -8.18 -19.90 1.69
CA PRO A 30 -8.93 -18.86 0.99
C PRO A 30 -7.94 -17.91 0.31
N PHE A 31 -8.31 -17.40 -0.87
CA PHE A 31 -7.52 -16.44 -1.66
C PHE A 31 -7.04 -15.21 -0.84
N ASN A 32 -7.70 -14.93 0.27
CA ASN A 32 -7.32 -13.90 1.26
C ASN A 32 -5.99 -14.15 1.99
N ASP A 33 -5.43 -15.36 1.94
CA ASP A 33 -4.10 -15.61 2.50
C ASP A 33 -3.00 -14.93 1.67
N VAL A 34 -3.22 -14.73 0.37
CA VAL A 34 -2.27 -13.98 -0.49
C VAL A 34 -2.25 -12.49 -0.09
N ILE A 35 -3.41 -11.93 0.26
CA ILE A 35 -3.52 -10.55 0.77
C ILE A 35 -2.83 -10.45 2.14
N ARG A 36 -3.08 -11.40 3.05
CA ARG A 36 -2.36 -11.48 4.33
C ARG A 36 -0.86 -11.66 4.13
N HIS A 37 -0.41 -12.46 3.19
CA HIS A 37 1.00 -12.68 2.93
C HIS A 37 1.65 -11.42 2.35
N ALA A 38 0.98 -10.70 1.45
CA ALA A 38 1.43 -9.40 0.99
C ALA A 38 1.51 -8.38 2.15
N ASP A 39 0.54 -8.36 3.07
CA ASP A 39 0.54 -7.50 4.26
C ASP A 39 1.60 -7.89 5.30
N ILE A 40 1.95 -9.17 5.39
CA ILE A 40 3.02 -9.70 6.26
C ILE A 40 4.39 -9.42 5.65
N VAL A 41 4.57 -9.63 4.34
CA VAL A 41 5.82 -9.36 3.59
C VAL A 41 6.07 -7.87 3.45
N SER A 42 5.01 -7.06 3.27
CA SER A 42 5.10 -5.60 3.23
C SER A 42 5.08 -4.96 4.62
N GLY A 43 4.88 -5.78 5.67
CA GLY A 43 4.87 -5.42 7.09
C GLY A 43 3.89 -4.29 7.39
N PHE A 44 2.63 -4.62 7.74
CA PHE A 44 1.62 -3.71 8.32
C PHE A 44 1.91 -2.23 8.03
N ARG A 45 1.66 -1.78 6.80
CA ARG A 45 1.64 -0.35 6.48
C ARG A 45 0.39 0.26 7.11
N HIS A 46 0.38 0.40 8.44
CA HIS A 46 -0.36 1.51 9.03
C HIS A 46 0.07 2.79 8.29
N PRO A 47 -0.87 3.71 7.98
CA PRO A 47 -0.50 4.98 7.38
C PRO A 47 0.60 5.59 8.24
N LYS A 48 1.81 5.70 7.68
CA LYS A 48 3.00 6.10 8.42
C LYS A 48 2.70 7.47 9.03
N LEU A 49 2.59 7.53 10.36
CA LEU A 49 2.42 8.81 11.04
C LEU A 49 3.63 9.69 10.72
N GLY A 50 3.45 11.01 10.59
CA GLY A 50 4.55 11.93 10.27
C GLY A 50 5.75 11.85 11.22
N SER A 51 5.56 11.28 12.42
CA SER A 51 6.60 10.97 13.40
C SER A 51 7.50 9.79 13.05
N GLN A 52 7.08 8.91 12.14
CA GLN A 52 7.81 7.73 11.67
C GLN A 52 8.66 8.01 10.42
N LEU A 53 8.60 9.23 9.87
CA LEU A 53 9.50 9.64 8.81
C LEU A 53 10.91 9.86 9.38
N PRO A 54 11.98 9.48 8.64
CA PRO A 54 13.35 9.77 9.05
C PRO A 54 13.51 11.25 9.39
N SER A 55 14.24 11.57 10.46
CA SER A 55 14.41 12.95 10.95
C SER A 55 14.94 13.92 9.89
N TRP A 56 15.79 13.42 8.98
CA TRP A 56 16.33 14.19 7.84
C TRP A 56 15.26 14.61 6.83
N LEU A 57 14.13 13.88 6.75
CA LEU A 57 13.03 14.14 5.81
C LEU A 57 11.91 14.97 6.44
N GLN A 58 11.79 14.99 7.78
CA GLN A 58 10.76 15.76 8.48
C GLN A 58 10.94 17.28 8.32
N SER A 59 12.18 17.77 8.41
CA SER A 59 12.49 19.20 8.33
C SER A 59 12.23 19.81 6.94
N PRO A 60 12.76 19.24 5.82
CA PRO A 60 12.50 19.80 4.49
C PRO A 60 11.01 19.72 4.11
N TYR A 61 10.31 18.66 4.52
CA TYR A 61 8.88 18.52 4.25
C TYR A 61 8.05 19.64 4.90
N ARG A 62 8.38 20.02 6.15
CA ARG A 62 7.72 21.13 6.84
C ARG A 62 7.95 22.47 6.13
N VAL A 63 9.14 22.70 5.62
CA VAL A 63 9.46 23.93 4.87
C VAL A 63 8.68 23.99 3.56
N VAL A 64 8.68 22.90 2.79
CA VAL A 64 7.90 22.81 1.55
C VAL A 64 6.41 23.04 1.82
N ALA A 65 5.86 22.38 2.84
CA ALA A 65 4.46 22.56 3.22
C ALA A 65 4.15 24.02 3.59
N ALA A 66 5.01 24.68 4.38
CA ALA A 66 4.84 26.08 4.75
C ALA A 66 4.86 27.01 3.52
N VAL A 67 5.80 26.80 2.60
CA VAL A 67 5.90 27.56 1.35
C VAL A 67 4.66 27.35 0.48
N SER A 68 4.18 26.10 0.36
CA SER A 68 2.97 25.80 -0.41
C SER A 68 1.74 26.51 0.16
N VAL A 69 1.57 26.55 1.48
CA VAL A 69 0.47 27.26 2.13
C VAL A 69 0.56 28.76 1.88
N LEU A 70 1.76 29.35 1.99
CA LEU A 70 1.98 30.77 1.70
C LEU A 70 1.64 31.14 0.25
N LEU A 71 2.10 30.34 -0.72
CA LEU A 71 1.79 30.56 -2.13
C LEU A 71 0.29 30.43 -2.41
N PHE A 72 -0.36 29.44 -1.82
CA PHE A 72 -1.80 29.25 -1.97
C PHE A 72 -2.58 30.45 -1.41
N ALA A 73 -2.26 30.88 -0.18
CA ALA A 73 -2.89 32.04 0.44
C ALA A 73 -2.65 33.33 -0.36
N GLY A 74 -1.42 33.55 -0.82
CA GLY A 74 -1.08 34.69 -1.69
C GLY A 74 -1.86 34.68 -2.99
N GLY A 75 -2.00 33.50 -3.62
CA GLY A 75 -2.80 33.32 -4.83
C GLY A 75 -4.29 33.63 -4.61
N LEU A 76 -4.87 33.23 -3.47
CA LEU A 76 -6.25 33.57 -3.13
C LEU A 76 -6.45 35.07 -2.98
N VAL A 77 -5.55 35.76 -2.27
CA VAL A 77 -5.61 37.22 -2.09
C VAL A 77 -5.48 37.93 -3.44
N TYR A 78 -4.51 37.51 -4.25
CA TYR A 78 -4.31 38.08 -5.59
C TYR A 78 -5.54 37.91 -6.48
N GLY A 79 -6.11 36.71 -6.51
CA GLY A 79 -7.34 36.43 -7.26
C GLY A 79 -8.52 37.28 -6.77
N LEU A 80 -8.63 37.50 -5.45
CA LEU A 80 -9.69 38.31 -4.87
C LEU A 80 -9.55 39.80 -5.26
N ILE A 81 -8.33 40.33 -5.25
CA ILE A 81 -8.04 41.69 -5.70
C ILE A 81 -8.40 41.85 -7.19
N GLN A 82 -8.01 40.89 -8.03
CA GLN A 82 -8.32 40.93 -9.46
C GLN A 82 -9.83 40.91 -9.73
N ASN A 83 -10.56 40.01 -9.07
CA ASN A 83 -12.02 39.95 -9.21
C ASN A 83 -12.71 41.26 -8.77
N LEU A 84 -12.21 41.92 -7.72
CA LEU A 84 -12.73 43.21 -7.28
C LEU A 84 -12.38 44.34 -8.25
N ALA A 85 -11.17 44.36 -8.79
CA ALA A 85 -10.75 45.33 -9.80
C ALA A 85 -11.59 45.19 -11.08
N ASP A 86 -11.82 43.95 -11.55
CA ASP A 86 -12.65 43.65 -12.71
C ASP A 86 -14.13 44.03 -12.48
N ALA A 87 -14.62 43.88 -11.25
CA ALA A 87 -15.98 44.28 -10.88
C ALA A 87 -16.14 45.80 -10.74
N ALA A 88 -15.09 46.53 -10.36
CA ALA A 88 -15.10 47.98 -10.22
C ALA A 88 -14.84 48.72 -11.55
N GLY A 89 -14.21 48.06 -12.52
CA GLY A 89 -13.94 48.58 -13.86
C GLY A 89 -15.08 48.38 -14.88
N LYS A 90 -16.15 47.67 -14.49
CA LYS A 90 -17.43 47.57 -15.22
C LYS A 90 -18.44 48.54 -14.65
#